data_AF-A0AAJ7J8V4-F1
#
_entry.id   AF-A0AAJ7J8V4-F1
#
_cell.length_a   1.000
_cell.length_b   1.000
_cell.length_c   1.000
_cell.angle_alpha   90.00
_cell.angle_beta   90.00
_cell.angle_gamma   90.00
#
_symmetry.space_group_name_H-M   'P 1'
#
loop_
_entity.id
_entity.type
_entity.pdbx_description
1 polymer ?
#
loop_
_entity_poly.entity_id
_entity_poly.type
_entity_poly.pdbx_seq_one_letter_code
_entity_poly.pdbx_strand_id
1 'polypeptide(L)'
;MLMEVKEHPEKMDNIEITDALLAAQAFVFFVAGFETSSTTMSHALYELAQNQDMQNKLREEITENFAKNNGISSYDQLKELKYLDKVFKGRSI
;
A
#
# COMPACT_ATOMS: atom_id res chain seq x y z
N MET A 1 -19.09 -2.40 -11.94
CA MET A 1 -20.30 -1.74 -11.41
C MET A 1 -20.04 -0.33 -10.91
N LEU A 2 -19.38 -0.05 -9.77
CA LEU A 2 -19.14 1.36 -9.35
C LEU A 2 -18.20 2.11 -10.32
N MET A 3 -17.16 1.45 -10.82
CA MET A 3 -16.32 2.01 -11.88
C MET A 3 -17.08 2.20 -13.20
N GLU A 4 -18.05 1.33 -13.50
CA GLU A 4 -18.88 1.46 -14.72
C GLU A 4 -19.92 2.58 -14.56
N VAL A 5 -20.50 2.75 -13.37
CA VAL A 5 -21.41 3.87 -13.04
C VAL A 5 -20.67 5.20 -13.07
N LYS A 6 -19.38 5.22 -12.72
CA LYS A 6 -18.55 6.42 -12.89
C LYS A 6 -18.41 6.84 -14.35
N GLU A 7 -18.32 5.88 -15.27
CA GLU A 7 -18.21 6.16 -16.72
C GLU A 7 -19.58 6.32 -17.40
N HIS A 8 -20.61 5.70 -16.83
CA HIS A 8 -21.99 5.66 -17.32
C HIS A 8 -22.98 5.97 -16.18
N PRO A 9 -23.10 7.25 -15.77
CA PRO A 9 -23.90 7.65 -14.63
C PRO A 9 -25.40 7.36 -14.80
N GLU A 10 -25.90 7.25 -16.03
CA GLU A 10 -27.29 6.87 -16.35
C GLU A 10 -27.67 5.47 -15.87
N LYS A 11 -26.69 4.61 -15.55
CA LYS A 11 -26.92 3.28 -14.99
C LYS A 11 -27.23 3.33 -13.49
N MET A 12 -26.99 4.45 -12.82
CA MET A 12 -27.17 4.60 -11.37
C MET A 12 -28.65 4.61 -10.97
N ASP A 13 -29.53 5.17 -11.81
CA ASP A 13 -30.96 5.29 -11.55
C ASP A 13 -31.69 3.93 -11.48
N ASN A 14 -31.07 2.88 -12.05
CA ASN A 14 -31.63 1.52 -12.08
C ASN A 14 -30.95 0.57 -11.08
N ILE A 15 -30.04 1.05 -10.23
CA ILE A 15 -29.31 0.23 -9.26
C ILE A 15 -29.86 0.50 -7.86
N GLU A 16 -30.47 -0.53 -7.26
CA GLU A 16 -30.82 -0.51 -5.85
C GLU A 16 -29.56 -0.71 -4.98
N ILE A 17 -29.25 0.26 -4.13
CA ILE A 17 -28.11 0.18 -3.20
C ILE A 17 -28.52 -0.70 -2.02
N THR A 18 -28.12 -1.96 -2.06
CA THR A 18 -28.30 -2.93 -0.96
C THR A 18 -27.01 -3.15 -0.20
N ASP A 19 -27.09 -3.58 1.06
CA ASP A 19 -25.92 -3.95 1.86
C ASP A 19 -25.07 -5.04 1.18
N ALA A 20 -25.73 -6.00 0.53
CA ALA A 20 -25.05 -7.06 -0.23
C ALA A 20 -24.25 -6.49 -1.41
N LEU A 21 -24.81 -5.50 -2.12
CA LEU A 21 -24.11 -4.83 -3.20
C LEU A 21 -22.91 -4.02 -2.68
N LEU A 22 -23.09 -3.27 -1.58
CA LEU A 22 -22.00 -2.50 -0.96
C LEU A 22 -20.87 -3.41 -0.48
N ALA A 23 -21.20 -4.53 0.17
CA ALA A 23 -20.24 -5.53 0.63
C ALA A 23 -19.47 -6.15 -0.56
N ALA A 24 -20.19 -6.52 -1.63
CA ALA A 24 -19.56 -7.07 -2.83
C ALA A 24 -18.58 -6.07 -3.48
N GLN A 25 -18.95 -4.79 -3.58
CA GLN A 25 -18.06 -3.76 -4.12
C GLN A 25 -16.84 -3.53 -3.21
N ALA A 26 -17.03 -3.46 -1.90
CA ALA A 26 -15.93 -3.33 -0.93
C ALA A 26 -14.94 -4.50 -1.06
N PHE A 27 -15.46 -5.72 -1.23
CA PHE A 27 -14.64 -6.91 -1.45
C PHE A 27 -13.83 -6.83 -2.75
N VAL A 28 -14.41 -6.36 -3.84
CA VAL A 28 -13.68 -6.17 -5.11
C VAL A 28 -12.53 -5.18 -4.95
N PHE A 29 -12.76 -4.04 -4.29
CA PHE A 29 -11.68 -3.07 -4.02
C PHE A 29 -10.61 -3.66 -3.11
N PHE A 30 -11.01 -4.42 -2.09
CA PHE A 30 -10.06 -5.10 -1.20
C PHE A 30 -9.18 -6.08 -1.96
N VAL A 31 -9.75 -6.98 -2.77
CA VAL A 31 -8.99 -7.99 -3.51
C VAL A 31 -8.04 -7.35 -4.52
N ALA A 32 -8.51 -6.36 -5.29
CA ALA A 32 -7.69 -5.65 -6.26
C ALA A 32 -6.49 -4.93 -5.60
N GLY A 33 -6.70 -4.30 -4.45
CA GLY A 33 -5.63 -3.67 -3.66
C GLY A 33 -4.72 -4.69 -2.98
N PHE A 34 -5.27 -5.82 -2.54
CA PHE A 34 -4.54 -6.86 -1.83
C PHE A 34 -3.54 -7.59 -2.73
N GLU A 35 -3.96 -8.04 -3.92
CA GLU A 35 -3.09 -8.81 -4.82
C GLU A 35 -1.87 -8.00 -5.27
N THR A 36 -2.10 -6.75 -5.69
CA THR A 36 -1.03 -5.84 -6.13
C THR A 36 -0.07 -5.46 -5.00
N SER A 37 -0.62 -5.11 -3.82
CA SER A 37 0.19 -4.72 -2.67
C SER A 37 0.98 -5.90 -2.08
N SER A 38 0.34 -7.07 -1.94
CA SER A 38 0.99 -8.27 -1.39
C SER A 38 2.12 -8.78 -2.28
N THR A 39 1.93 -8.74 -3.61
CA THR A 39 2.98 -9.08 -4.58
C THR A 39 4.15 -8.10 -4.47
N THR A 40 3.87 -6.80 -4.44
CA THR A 40 4.90 -5.75 -4.29
C THR A 40 5.71 -5.93 -3.00
N MET A 41 5.03 -6.15 -1.86
CA MET A 41 5.70 -6.41 -0.59
C MET A 41 6.54 -7.69 -0.62
N SER A 42 6.03 -8.75 -1.25
CA SER A 42 6.76 -10.03 -1.37
C SER A 42 8.05 -9.87 -2.17
N HIS A 43 8.01 -9.13 -3.28
CA HIS A 43 9.20 -8.83 -4.08
C HIS A 43 10.19 -7.95 -3.31
N ALA A 44 9.71 -6.90 -2.63
CA ALA A 44 10.58 -6.04 -1.82
C ALA A 44 11.28 -6.83 -0.71
N LEU A 45 10.56 -7.71 0.01
CA LEU A 45 11.13 -8.57 1.04
C LEU A 45 12.13 -9.57 0.46
N TYR A 46 11.85 -10.12 -0.72
CA TYR A 46 12.77 -11.02 -1.42
C TYR A 46 14.09 -10.32 -1.79
N GLU A 47 14.02 -9.13 -2.38
CA GLU A 47 15.21 -8.32 -2.69
C GLU A 47 16.01 -7.97 -1.44
N LEU A 48 15.34 -7.60 -0.35
CA LEU A 48 16.00 -7.31 0.93
C LEU A 48 16.65 -8.57 1.54
N ALA A 49 16.05 -9.75 1.38
CA ALA A 49 16.62 -11.00 1.87
C ALA A 49 17.88 -11.41 1.08
N GLN A 50 17.96 -11.06 -0.20
CA GLN A 50 19.16 -11.29 -1.02
C GLN A 50 20.25 -10.23 -0.80
N ASN A 51 19.88 -9.01 -0.38
CA ASN A 51 20.78 -7.88 -0.23
C ASN A 51 20.85 -7.40 1.24
N GLN A 52 21.65 -8.09 2.05
CA GLN A 52 21.71 -7.84 3.50
C GLN A 52 22.16 -6.41 3.87
N ASP A 53 23.02 -5.79 3.06
CA ASP A 53 23.46 -4.39 3.26
C ASP A 53 22.29 -3.40 3.08
N MET A 54 21.45 -3.61 2.06
CA MET A 54 20.24 -2.83 1.84
C MET A 54 19.27 -3.01 3.01
N GLN A 55 19.10 -4.26 3.46
CA GLN A 55 18.23 -4.56 4.60
C GLN A 55 18.72 -3.89 5.89
N ASN A 56 20.02 -3.94 6.17
CA ASN A 56 20.60 -3.31 7.35
C ASN A 56 20.43 -1.79 7.32
N LYS A 57 20.69 -1.16 6.16
CA LYS A 57 20.51 0.28 5.96
C LYS A 57 19.05 0.72 6.13
N LEU A 58 18.11 -0.06 5.60
CA LEU A 58 16.68 0.21 5.79
C LEU A 58 16.27 0.11 7.26
N ARG A 59 16.74 -0.95 7.94
CA ARG A 59 16.47 -1.16 9.36
C ARG A 59 17.04 -0.03 10.22
N GLU A 60 18.24 0.45 9.89
CA GLU A 60 18.86 1.59 10.56
C GLU A 60 17.99 2.86 10.43
N GLU A 61 17.57 3.22 9.21
CA GLU A 61 16.68 4.38 8.99
C GLU A 61 15.39 4.28 9.82
N ILE A 62 14.72 3.11 9.79
CA ILE A 62 13.49 2.88 10.54
C ILE A 62 13.74 2.99 12.05
N THR A 63 14.79 2.36 12.56
CA THR A 63 15.09 2.32 14.01
C THR A 63 15.47 3.71 14.52
N GLU A 64 16.28 4.45 13.76
CA GLU A 64 16.62 5.83 14.10
C GLU A 64 15.40 6.75 14.15
N ASN A 65 14.53 6.68 13.13
CA ASN A 65 13.33 7.51 13.11
C ASN A 65 12.39 7.13 14.26
N PHE A 66 12.21 5.83 14.51
CA PHE A 66 11.40 5.34 15.63
C PHE A 66 11.93 5.84 16.98
N ALA A 67 13.24 5.80 17.21
CA ALA A 67 13.87 6.30 18.44
C ALA A 67 13.73 7.83 18.58
N LYS A 68 13.91 8.58 17.49
CA LYS A 68 13.77 10.05 17.48
C LYS A 68 12.34 10.49 17.79
N ASN A 69 11.34 9.72 17.36
CA ASN A 69 9.94 10.08 17.41
C ASN A 69 9.13 9.36 18.51
N ASN A 70 9.77 8.56 19.37
CA ASN A 70 9.10 7.66 20.32
C ASN A 70 8.04 6.76 19.65
N GLY A 71 8.39 6.26 18.47
CA GLY A 71 7.50 5.51 17.59
C GLY A 71 7.13 6.28 16.32
N ILE A 72 6.33 5.64 15.47
CA ILE A 72 5.74 6.25 14.29
C ILE A 72 4.25 6.42 14.57
N SER A 73 3.82 7.64 14.83
CA SER A 73 2.44 7.98 15.23
C SER A 73 1.67 8.73 14.14
N SER A 74 2.33 9.15 13.05
CA SER A 74 1.70 9.90 11.98
C SER A 74 2.14 9.46 10.57
N TYR A 75 1.30 9.76 9.60
CA TYR A 75 1.60 9.54 8.18
C TYR A 75 2.76 10.43 7.70
N ASP A 76 2.93 11.63 8.27
CA ASP A 76 4.03 12.50 7.89
C ASP A 76 5.38 11.97 8.37
N GLN A 77 5.43 11.33 9.55
CA GLN A 77 6.62 10.62 10.01
C GLN A 77 7.00 9.45 9.08
N LEU A 78 6.02 8.72 8.54
CA LEU A 78 6.28 7.67 7.53
C LEU A 78 6.92 8.24 6.26
N LYS A 79 6.52 9.43 5.82
CA LYS A 79 7.12 10.08 4.63
C LYS A 79 8.57 10.51 4.82
N GLU A 80 9.03 10.63 6.06
CA GLU A 80 10.43 10.95 6.35
C GLU A 80 11.38 9.78 6.10
N LEU A 81 10.85 8.54 5.99
CA LEU A 81 11.60 7.33 5.68
C LEU A 81 11.93 7.26 4.18
N LYS A 82 12.92 8.06 3.77
CA LYS A 82 13.30 8.26 2.37
C LYS A 82 13.88 6.98 1.75
N TYR A 83 14.58 6.17 2.53
CA TYR A 83 15.16 4.91 2.05
C TYR A 83 14.07 3.84 1.91
N LEU A 84 13.11 3.79 2.83
CA LEU A 84 11.90 2.97 2.67
C LEU A 84 11.18 3.25 1.34
N ASP A 85 10.96 4.53 1.00
CA ASP A 85 10.35 4.94 -0.28
C ASP A 85 11.17 4.48 -1.50
N LYS A 86 12.50 4.48 -1.42
CA LYS A 86 13.37 3.97 -2.49
C LYS A 86 13.23 2.46 -2.67
N VAL A 87 13.18 1.70 -1.58
CA VAL A 87 13.01 0.24 -1.61
C VAL A 87 11.70 -0.15 -2.31
N PHE A 88 10.59 0.51 -1.97
CA PHE A 88 9.30 0.24 -2.61
C PHE A 88 9.21 0.69 -4.07
N LYS A 89 9.94 1.72 -4.46
CA LYS A 89 9.96 2.21 -5.85
C LYS A 89 10.85 1.37 -6.78
N GLY A 90 11.56 0.37 -6.26
CA GLY A 90 12.51 -0.43 -7.06
C GLY A 90 13.61 0.41 -7.71
N ARG A 91 13.88 1.62 -7.18
CA ARG A 91 15.00 2.43 -7.65
C ARG A 91 16.26 1.82 -7.08
N SER A 92 16.87 0.93 -7.87
CA SER A 92 18.24 0.49 -7.66
C SER A 92 19.13 1.68 -7.34
N ILE A 93 19.93 1.48 -6.31
CA ILE A 93 20.99 2.38 -5.84
C ILE A 93 22.01 2.59 -6.96
#